data_AF-A0A9E5H5N5-F1
#
_entry.id   AF-A0A9E5H5N5-F1
#
_cell.length_a   1.000
_cell.length_b   1.000
_cell.length_c   1.000
_cell.angle_alpha   90.00
_cell.angle_beta   90.00
_cell.angle_gamma   90.00
#
_symmetry.space_group_name_H-M   'P 1'
#
loop_
_entity.id
_entity.type
_entity.pdbx_description
1 polymer ?
#
loop_
_entity_poly.entity_id
_entity_poly.type
_entity_poly.pdbx_seq_one_letter_code
_entity_poly.pdbx_strand_id
1 'polypeptide(L)'
;MFLFTNFLAVAKMATDDYVGFTFFVGSMAMMAASAFFFLSLNQFDTKWRTSVLISGLITFIAAVHYFYMRDYYSSFNESPTFFRYVDWTLTVPLMCVEFFLILRAAGAKVGLMWKLIFWSVVMLVTGYFGEVVALGNPTAQWVWGLVSGIAYFIIVYIIWFGEAKKLAVAAGGAILKAHNILCWFVLVGWAIYPVGYILGTEGGLFGMQLVSDPKAAQESMDVVYNIGDAINKIGFGLVIYNLAIQSSKK
;
A
#
# COMPACT_ATOMS: atom_id res chain seq x y z
N MET A 1 12.23 8.03 33.33
CA MET A 1 13.53 8.10 32.64
C MET A 1 13.93 6.69 32.23
N PHE A 2 13.42 6.20 31.11
CA PHE A 2 13.86 4.97 30.44
C PHE A 2 13.60 5.20 28.94
N LEU A 3 14.45 6.02 28.32
CA LEU A 3 14.37 6.36 26.89
C LEU A 3 15.55 5.78 26.11
N PHE A 4 16.23 4.79 26.69
CA PHE A 4 17.37 4.10 26.08
C PHE A 4 17.35 2.61 26.45
N THR A 5 16.27 1.90 26.12
CA THR A 5 16.27 0.43 26.21
C THR A 5 16.64 -0.13 24.84
N ASN A 6 17.94 -0.41 24.69
CA ASN A 6 18.57 -1.31 23.72
C ASN A 6 18.09 -1.26 22.25
N PHE A 7 18.67 -0.34 21.47
CA PHE A 7 18.69 -0.43 19.99
C PHE A 7 19.34 -1.72 19.43
N LEU A 8 19.95 -2.56 20.30
CA LEU A 8 20.73 -3.74 19.93
C LEU A 8 20.21 -5.04 20.56
N ALA A 9 19.08 -5.03 21.27
CA ALA A 9 18.49 -6.27 21.77
C ALA A 9 17.80 -7.01 20.62
N VAL A 10 18.50 -7.98 20.04
CA VAL A 10 17.93 -8.86 19.01
C VAL A 10 17.24 -10.03 19.72
N ALA A 11 15.91 -10.07 19.66
CA ALA A 11 15.15 -11.21 20.14
C ALA A 11 15.41 -12.44 19.24
N LYS A 12 15.41 -13.63 19.84
CA LYS A 12 15.51 -14.88 19.08
C LYS A 12 14.22 -15.07 18.27
N MET A 13 14.32 -15.01 16.94
CA MET A 13 13.22 -15.35 16.03
C MET A 13 13.21 -16.86 15.80
N ALA A 14 12.04 -17.48 15.94
CA ALA A 14 11.88 -18.90 15.63
C ALA A 14 11.89 -19.12 14.11
N THR A 15 12.35 -20.27 13.65
CA THR A 15 12.47 -20.57 12.22
C THR A 15 11.11 -20.75 11.53
N ASP A 16 10.08 -21.01 12.32
CA ASP A 16 8.67 -21.17 11.94
C ASP A 16 7.82 -19.91 12.20
N ASP A 17 8.42 -18.82 12.70
CA ASP A 17 7.75 -17.52 12.85
C ASP A 17 7.76 -16.76 11.52
N TYR A 18 6.85 -17.13 10.61
CA TYR A 18 6.71 -16.50 9.30
C TYR A 18 6.23 -15.04 9.37
N VAL A 19 5.45 -14.70 10.39
CA VAL A 19 4.95 -13.33 10.58
C VAL A 19 6.10 -12.41 10.97
N GLY A 20 6.85 -12.75 12.02
CA GLY A 20 8.05 -12.02 12.45
C GLY A 20 9.09 -11.94 11.34
N PHE A 21 9.32 -13.04 10.60
CA PHE A 21 10.22 -13.07 9.45
C PHE A 21 9.80 -12.07 8.36
N THR A 22 8.53 -12.10 7.94
CA THR A 22 8.05 -11.21 6.88
C THR A 22 7.99 -9.74 7.31
N PHE A 23 7.73 -9.45 8.58
CA PHE A 23 7.86 -8.10 9.12
C PHE A 23 9.31 -7.61 9.01
N PHE A 24 10.28 -8.42 9.43
CA PHE A 24 11.69 -8.06 9.36
C PHE A 24 12.16 -7.82 7.93
N VAL A 25 11.82 -8.72 7.01
CA VAL A 25 12.12 -8.56 5.57
C VAL A 25 11.47 -7.29 5.03
N GLY A 26 10.20 -7.04 5.37
CA GLY A 26 9.47 -5.83 4.98
C GLY A 26 10.16 -4.55 5.47
N SER A 27 10.59 -4.48 6.74
CA SER A 27 11.31 -3.34 7.29
C SER A 27 12.58 -3.04 6.48
N MET A 28 13.40 -4.07 6.24
CA MET A 28 14.67 -3.91 5.51
C MET A 28 14.46 -3.54 4.05
N ALA A 29 13.50 -4.17 3.38
CA ALA A 29 13.19 -3.91 1.97
C ALA A 29 12.67 -2.48 1.76
N MET A 30 11.75 -2.01 2.61
CA MET A 30 11.22 -0.64 2.53
C MET A 30 12.30 0.41 2.82
N MET A 31 13.15 0.16 3.82
CA MET A 31 14.26 1.04 4.14
C MET A 31 15.26 1.14 2.98
N ALA A 32 15.64 -0.01 2.39
CA ALA A 32 16.53 -0.05 1.25
C ALA A 32 15.94 0.66 0.01
N ALA A 33 14.65 0.43 -0.28
CA ALA A 33 13.95 1.12 -1.37
C ALA A 33 13.91 2.64 -1.16
N SER A 34 13.67 3.09 0.07
CA SER A 34 13.68 4.52 0.42
C SER A 34 15.03 5.16 0.18
N ALA A 35 16.10 4.51 0.67
CA ALA A 35 17.46 4.95 0.44
C ALA A 35 17.77 5.02 -1.06
N PHE A 36 17.39 3.99 -1.83
CA PHE A 36 17.54 3.97 -3.27
C PHE A 36 16.85 5.13 -3.97
N PHE A 37 15.57 5.40 -3.68
CA PHE A 37 14.82 6.48 -4.33
C PHE A 37 15.40 7.86 -3.96
N PHE A 38 15.73 8.11 -2.70
CA PHE A 38 16.31 9.39 -2.28
C PHE A 38 17.70 9.63 -2.86
N LEU A 39 18.57 8.62 -2.87
CA LEU A 39 19.92 8.74 -3.44
C LEU A 39 19.89 8.85 -4.98
N SER A 40 18.78 8.48 -5.61
CA SER A 40 18.61 8.59 -7.06
C SER A 40 18.08 9.95 -7.53
N LEU A 41 17.66 10.85 -6.63
CA LEU A 41 16.97 12.11 -7.01
C LEU A 41 17.78 13.02 -7.93
N ASN A 42 19.11 13.05 -7.77
CA ASN A 42 20.00 13.90 -8.57
C ASN A 42 20.18 13.42 -10.01
N GLN A 43 19.67 12.23 -10.35
CA GLN A 43 19.73 11.67 -11.70
C GLN A 43 18.59 12.16 -12.60
N PHE A 44 17.60 12.87 -12.04
CA PHE A 44 16.39 13.26 -12.74
C PHE A 44 16.19 14.78 -12.77
N ASP A 45 15.57 15.26 -13.86
CA ASP A 45 15.13 16.64 -13.99
C ASP A 45 14.02 16.97 -13.00
N THR A 46 13.83 18.28 -12.74
CA THR A 46 12.82 18.80 -11.80
C THR A 46 11.42 18.23 -12.05
N LYS A 47 11.07 17.91 -13.31
CA LYS A 47 9.79 17.32 -13.68
C LYS A 47 9.53 15.96 -13.00
N TRP A 48 10.52 15.07 -12.99
CA TRP A 48 10.36 13.69 -12.49
C TRP A 48 10.92 13.50 -11.08
N ARG A 49 11.77 14.42 -10.62
CA ARG A 49 12.33 14.40 -9.27
C ARG A 49 11.25 14.37 -8.19
N THR A 50 10.15 15.11 -8.36
CA THR A 50 9.02 15.08 -7.41
C THR A 50 8.35 13.71 -7.33
N SER A 51 8.14 13.04 -8.48
CA SER A 51 7.54 11.70 -8.52
C SER A 51 8.42 10.64 -7.84
N VAL A 52 9.74 10.70 -8.07
CA VAL A 52 10.69 9.79 -7.41
C VAL A 52 10.80 10.10 -5.92
N LEU A 53 10.74 11.38 -5.51
CA LEU A 53 10.71 11.78 -4.11
C LEU A 53 9.48 11.22 -3.39
N ILE A 54 8.29 11.32 -4.01
CA ILE A 54 7.06 10.74 -3.45
C ILE A 54 7.18 9.23 -3.31
N SER A 55 7.78 8.53 -4.28
CA SER A 55 8.05 7.09 -4.17
C SER A 55 8.95 6.78 -2.97
N GLY A 56 10.00 7.58 -2.74
CA GLY A 56 10.85 7.46 -1.56
C GLY A 56 10.11 7.76 -0.24
N LEU A 57 9.21 8.75 -0.22
CA LEU A 57 8.37 9.05 0.96
C LEU A 57 7.42 7.91 1.29
N ILE A 58 6.78 7.30 0.28
CA ILE A 58 5.88 6.16 0.46
C ILE A 58 6.62 5.00 1.13
N THR A 59 7.78 4.61 0.60
CA THR A 59 8.57 3.53 1.18
C THR A 59 9.17 3.92 2.53
N PHE A 60 9.46 5.20 2.77
CA PHE A 60 10.05 5.65 4.03
C PHE A 60 9.04 5.62 5.17
N ILE A 61 7.83 6.13 4.91
CA ILE A 61 6.71 6.04 5.86
C ILE A 61 6.45 4.57 6.19
N ALA A 62 6.40 3.70 5.18
CA ALA A 62 6.24 2.27 5.38
C ALA A 62 7.40 1.66 6.17
N ALA A 63 8.65 2.00 5.88
CA ALA A 63 9.80 1.50 6.63
C ALA A 63 9.68 1.80 8.14
N VAL A 64 9.34 3.05 8.48
CA VAL A 64 9.12 3.46 9.87
C VAL A 64 8.00 2.66 10.52
N HIS A 65 6.84 2.55 9.86
CA HIS A 65 5.71 1.77 10.40
C HIS A 65 6.06 0.29 10.53
N TYR A 66 6.81 -0.29 9.60
CA TYR A 66 7.24 -1.69 9.67
C TYR A 66 8.17 -1.96 10.86
N PHE A 67 9.02 -1.01 11.25
CA PHE A 67 9.79 -1.16 12.49
C PHE A 67 8.86 -1.20 13.72
N TYR A 68 7.90 -0.27 13.81
CA TYR A 68 6.91 -0.28 14.89
C TYR A 68 6.08 -1.56 14.92
N MET A 69 5.57 -1.99 13.77
CA MET A 69 4.73 -3.19 13.64
C MET A 69 5.50 -4.47 13.99
N ARG A 70 6.75 -4.60 13.53
CA ARG A 70 7.63 -5.71 13.89
C ARG A 70 7.84 -5.77 15.40
N ASP A 71 8.17 -4.65 16.02
CA ASP A 71 8.47 -4.59 17.45
C ASP A 71 7.21 -4.81 18.30
N TYR A 72 6.06 -4.31 17.83
CA TYR A 72 4.76 -4.59 18.43
C TYR A 72 4.43 -6.08 18.37
N TYR A 73 4.49 -6.70 17.19
CA TYR A 73 4.26 -8.14 17.03
C TYR A 73 5.21 -8.96 17.90
N SER A 74 6.51 -8.64 17.91
CA SER A 74 7.49 -9.36 18.72
C SER A 74 7.27 -9.21 20.23
N SER A 75 6.66 -8.12 20.68
CA SER A 75 6.45 -7.85 22.12
C SER A 75 5.12 -8.38 22.63
N PHE A 76 4.08 -8.32 21.80
CA PHE A 76 2.70 -8.60 22.21
C PHE A 76 2.12 -9.86 21.55
N ASN A 77 2.74 -10.37 20.48
CA ASN A 77 2.23 -11.49 19.69
C ASN A 77 0.79 -11.25 19.18
N GLU A 78 0.52 -9.99 18.80
CA GLU A 78 -0.77 -9.51 18.29
C GLU A 78 -0.57 -8.84 16.93
N SER A 79 -1.55 -8.98 16.03
CA SER A 79 -1.55 -8.30 14.73
C SER A 79 -1.57 -6.77 14.92
N PRO A 80 -0.63 -6.02 14.33
CA PRO A 80 -0.57 -4.57 14.46
C PRO A 80 -1.48 -3.84 13.46
N THR A 81 -2.73 -4.31 13.28
CA THR A 81 -3.68 -3.82 12.27
C THR A 81 -3.87 -2.31 12.31
N PHE A 82 -3.97 -1.72 13.51
CA PHE A 82 -4.07 -0.26 13.66
C PHE A 82 -2.92 0.51 12.97
N PHE A 83 -1.68 0.07 13.18
CA PHE A 83 -0.50 0.72 12.57
C PHE A 83 -0.50 0.57 11.04
N ARG A 84 -1.01 -0.55 10.51
CA ARG A 84 -1.17 -0.73 9.06
C ARG A 84 -2.12 0.30 8.46
N TYR A 85 -3.29 0.50 9.08
CA TYR A 85 -4.25 1.49 8.57
C TYR A 85 -3.74 2.92 8.65
N VAL A 86 -2.94 3.27 9.67
CA VAL A 86 -2.26 4.57 9.72
C VAL A 86 -1.28 4.72 8.55
N ASP A 87 -0.44 3.72 8.31
CA ASP A 87 0.49 3.72 7.17
C ASP A 87 -0.26 3.83 5.83
N TRP A 88 -1.31 3.03 5.60
CA TRP A 88 -2.08 3.07 4.37
C TRP A 88 -2.78 4.41 4.16
N THR A 89 -3.30 5.02 5.23
CA THR A 89 -3.95 6.34 5.17
C THR A 89 -2.97 7.44 4.76
N LEU A 90 -1.68 7.26 5.01
CA LEU A 90 -0.64 8.19 4.58
C LEU A 90 -0.12 7.85 3.16
N THR A 91 0.12 6.57 2.90
CA THR A 91 0.81 6.12 1.67
C THR A 91 -0.12 6.01 0.46
N VAL A 92 -1.36 5.56 0.63
CA VAL A 92 -2.29 5.40 -0.49
C VAL A 92 -2.69 6.75 -1.12
N PRO A 93 -3.00 7.82 -0.36
CA PRO A 93 -3.19 9.14 -0.95
C PRO A 93 -1.98 9.64 -1.73
N LEU A 94 -0.75 9.36 -1.27
CA LEU A 94 0.47 9.69 -2.02
C LEU A 94 0.57 8.91 -3.34
N MET A 95 0.17 7.64 -3.37
CA MET A 95 0.05 6.88 -4.63
C MET A 95 -0.99 7.52 -5.58
N CYS A 96 -2.12 8.00 -5.05
CA CYS A 96 -3.12 8.73 -5.84
C CYS A 96 -2.58 10.06 -6.40
N VAL A 97 -1.78 10.79 -5.61
CA VAL A 97 -1.06 12.00 -6.09
C VAL A 97 -0.14 11.63 -7.25
N GLU A 98 0.57 10.51 -7.16
CA GLU A 98 1.49 10.08 -8.20
C GLU A 98 0.78 9.75 -9.52
N PHE A 99 -0.37 9.06 -9.47
CA PHE A 99 -1.22 8.87 -10.65
C PHE A 99 -1.59 10.19 -11.33
N PHE A 100 -1.85 11.23 -10.56
CA PHE A 100 -2.08 12.57 -11.11
C PHE A 100 -0.80 13.18 -11.69
N LEU A 101 0.35 13.06 -11.02
CA LEU A 101 1.61 13.65 -11.48
C LEU A 101 2.04 13.11 -12.84
N ILE A 102 1.98 11.79 -13.05
CA ILE A 102 2.36 11.20 -14.35
C ILE A 102 1.44 11.66 -15.49
N LEU A 103 0.16 11.90 -15.19
CA LEU A 103 -0.84 12.35 -16.17
C LEU A 103 -0.91 13.87 -16.33
N ARG A 104 -0.26 14.63 -15.46
CA ARG A 104 -0.23 16.10 -15.52
C ARG A 104 0.32 16.59 -16.86
N ALA A 105 1.29 15.88 -17.42
CA ALA A 105 1.85 16.18 -18.74
C ALA A 105 0.81 16.07 -19.89
N ALA A 106 -0.31 15.37 -19.67
CA ALA A 106 -1.41 15.21 -20.63
C ALA A 106 -2.63 16.09 -20.28
N GLY A 107 -2.48 17.06 -19.36
CA GLY A 107 -3.55 17.99 -18.98
C GLY A 107 -4.47 17.48 -17.88
N ALA A 108 -4.02 16.52 -17.05
CA ALA A 108 -4.76 16.14 -15.86
C ALA A 108 -5.05 17.35 -14.97
N LYS A 109 -6.29 17.46 -14.49
CA LYS A 109 -6.72 18.53 -13.57
C LYS A 109 -6.57 18.08 -12.12
N VAL A 110 -6.35 19.04 -11.22
CA VAL A 110 -6.28 18.80 -9.77
C VAL A 110 -7.53 18.09 -9.23
N GLY A 111 -8.69 18.25 -9.88
CA GLY A 111 -9.91 17.51 -9.56
C GLY A 111 -9.79 15.98 -9.67
N LEU A 112 -8.99 15.46 -10.63
CA LEU A 112 -8.73 14.01 -10.73
C LEU A 112 -7.95 13.52 -9.50
N MET A 113 -6.95 14.27 -9.06
CA MET A 113 -6.16 13.96 -7.86
C MET A 113 -7.04 13.82 -6.63
N TRP A 114 -7.85 14.86 -6.34
CA TRP A 114 -8.75 14.83 -5.19
C TRP A 114 -9.85 13.77 -5.29
N LYS A 115 -10.32 13.47 -6.50
CA LYS A 115 -11.27 12.37 -6.72
C LYS A 115 -10.66 11.02 -6.34
N LEU A 116 -9.42 10.75 -6.74
CA LEU A 116 -8.72 9.52 -6.37
C LEU A 116 -8.44 9.46 -4.86
N ILE A 117 -7.97 10.56 -4.26
CA ILE A 117 -7.73 10.67 -2.80
C ILE A 117 -9.02 10.45 -2.01
N PHE A 118 -10.13 11.07 -2.43
CA PHE A 118 -11.41 10.93 -1.75
C PHE A 118 -11.85 9.47 -1.69
N TRP A 119 -11.84 8.78 -2.83
CA TRP A 119 -12.23 7.37 -2.87
C TRP A 119 -11.25 6.46 -2.13
N SER A 120 -9.95 6.79 -2.09
CA SER A 120 -8.99 6.00 -1.31
C SER A 120 -9.18 6.18 0.19
N VAL A 121 -9.50 7.39 0.65
CA VAL A 121 -9.86 7.64 2.05
C VAL A 121 -11.15 6.92 2.42
N VAL A 122 -12.20 6.98 1.57
CA VAL A 122 -13.44 6.22 1.81
C VAL A 122 -13.15 4.73 1.91
N MET A 123 -12.37 4.17 0.98
CA MET A 123 -11.95 2.77 0.98
C MET A 123 -11.25 2.39 2.28
N LEU A 124 -10.26 3.16 2.74
CA LEU A 124 -9.48 2.84 3.93
C LEU A 124 -10.27 3.05 5.23
N VAL A 125 -11.04 4.12 5.34
CA VAL A 125 -11.86 4.37 6.54
C VAL A 125 -12.90 3.28 6.69
N THR A 126 -13.62 2.94 5.63
CA THR A 126 -14.64 1.88 5.71
C THR A 126 -14.03 0.50 5.95
N GLY A 127 -12.85 0.22 5.37
CA GLY A 127 -12.07 -0.98 5.68
C GLY A 127 -11.72 -1.06 7.17
N TYR A 128 -11.21 0.03 7.75
CA TYR A 128 -10.85 0.09 9.17
C TYR A 128 -12.06 -0.13 10.09
N PHE A 129 -13.21 0.48 9.75
CA PHE A 129 -14.46 0.26 10.49
C PHE A 129 -14.87 -1.21 10.47
N GLY A 130 -14.71 -1.88 9.34
CA GLY A 130 -14.99 -3.30 9.21
C GLY A 130 -14.00 -4.18 9.96
N GLU A 131 -12.69 -3.96 9.81
CA GLU A 131 -11.67 -4.86 10.35
C GLU A 131 -11.47 -4.68 11.86
N VAL A 132 -11.57 -3.45 12.37
CA VAL A 132 -11.20 -3.11 13.75
C VAL A 132 -12.40 -2.68 14.59
N VAL A 133 -13.29 -1.84 14.06
CA VAL A 133 -14.40 -1.30 14.87
C VAL A 133 -15.57 -2.29 15.00
N ALA A 134 -15.79 -3.12 13.97
CA ALA A 134 -16.85 -4.11 13.92
C ALA A 134 -16.43 -5.50 14.45
N LEU A 135 -15.36 -5.60 15.25
CA LEU A 135 -14.94 -6.85 15.88
C LEU A 135 -16.10 -7.50 16.67
N GLY A 136 -16.27 -8.81 16.49
CA GLY A 136 -17.38 -9.57 17.07
C GLY A 136 -18.74 -9.34 16.41
N ASN A 137 -18.81 -8.59 15.30
CA ASN A 137 -20.03 -8.44 14.50
C ASN A 137 -19.79 -8.83 13.03
N PRO A 138 -19.84 -10.13 12.70
CA PRO A 138 -19.54 -10.64 11.35
C PRO A 138 -20.32 -9.96 10.23
N THR A 139 -21.61 -9.64 10.49
CA THR A 139 -22.45 -8.94 9.51
C THR A 139 -21.94 -7.54 9.22
N ALA A 140 -21.62 -6.76 10.25
CA ALA A 140 -21.06 -5.43 10.07
C ALA A 140 -19.69 -5.48 9.37
N GLN A 141 -18.85 -6.47 9.68
CA GLN A 141 -17.54 -6.65 9.04
C GLN A 141 -17.68 -6.81 7.52
N TRP A 142 -18.48 -7.74 7.02
CA TRP A 142 -18.56 -7.92 5.56
C TRP A 142 -19.30 -6.77 4.87
N VAL A 143 -20.25 -6.10 5.54
CA VAL A 143 -20.93 -4.91 4.99
C VAL A 143 -19.94 -3.77 4.79
N TRP A 144 -19.10 -3.47 5.79
CA TRP A 144 -18.07 -2.44 5.67
C TRP A 144 -16.98 -2.83 4.67
N GLY A 145 -16.58 -4.10 4.63
CA GLY A 145 -15.68 -4.65 3.61
C GLY A 145 -16.23 -4.48 2.19
N LEU A 146 -17.54 -4.70 1.99
CA LEU A 146 -18.22 -4.47 0.71
C LEU A 146 -18.20 -2.99 0.31
N VAL A 147 -18.50 -2.07 1.24
CA VAL A 147 -18.44 -0.62 0.97
C VAL A 147 -17.01 -0.20 0.60
N SER A 148 -16.01 -0.70 1.31
CA SER A 148 -14.59 -0.50 0.99
C SER A 148 -14.25 -1.02 -0.41
N GLY A 149 -14.70 -2.23 -0.74
CA GLY A 149 -14.54 -2.84 -2.05
C GLY A 149 -15.19 -2.04 -3.18
N ILE A 150 -16.37 -1.45 -2.96
CA ILE A 150 -17.02 -0.57 -3.94
C ILE A 150 -16.16 0.67 -4.20
N ALA A 151 -15.65 1.33 -3.15
CA ALA A 151 -14.77 2.49 -3.29
C ALA A 151 -13.47 2.13 -4.04
N TYR A 152 -12.90 0.96 -3.75
CA TYR A 152 -11.76 0.41 -4.48
C TYR A 152 -12.07 0.23 -5.98
N PHE A 153 -13.18 -0.42 -6.34
CA PHE A 153 -13.56 -0.61 -7.75
C PHE A 153 -13.92 0.69 -8.47
N ILE A 154 -14.38 1.73 -7.76
CA ILE A 154 -14.54 3.07 -8.33
C ILE A 154 -13.18 3.64 -8.75
N ILE A 155 -12.14 3.50 -7.93
CA ILE A 155 -10.77 3.89 -8.30
C ILE A 155 -10.32 3.12 -9.54
N VAL A 156 -10.49 1.79 -9.55
CA VAL A 156 -10.18 0.93 -10.70
C VAL A 156 -10.88 1.45 -11.97
N TYR A 157 -12.17 1.77 -11.89
CA TYR A 157 -12.91 2.29 -13.02
C TYR A 157 -12.34 3.61 -13.55
N ILE A 158 -12.03 4.55 -12.65
CA ILE A 158 -11.47 5.87 -13.01
C ILE A 158 -10.15 5.71 -13.80
N ILE A 159 -9.29 4.78 -13.39
CA ILE A 159 -7.97 4.60 -13.99
C ILE A 159 -7.97 3.72 -15.25
N TRP A 160 -8.86 2.72 -15.34
CA TRP A 160 -8.93 1.80 -16.47
C TRP A 160 -9.81 2.30 -17.61
N PHE A 161 -10.94 2.94 -17.29
CA PHE A 161 -11.98 3.28 -18.26
C PHE A 161 -12.37 4.77 -18.22
N GLY A 162 -12.05 5.46 -17.12
CA GLY A 162 -12.44 6.84 -16.89
C GLY A 162 -11.50 7.89 -17.47
N GLU A 163 -11.53 9.08 -16.86
CA GLU A 163 -10.78 10.25 -17.32
C GLU A 163 -9.26 10.03 -17.30
N ALA A 164 -8.74 9.25 -16.35
CA ALA A 164 -7.30 9.01 -16.25
C ALA A 164 -6.79 8.15 -17.41
N LYS A 165 -7.57 7.13 -17.84
CA LYS A 165 -7.22 6.33 -19.02
C LYS A 165 -7.17 7.18 -20.29
N LYS A 166 -8.15 8.07 -20.48
CA LYS A 166 -8.22 8.97 -21.65
C LYS A 166 -6.99 9.87 -21.71
N LEU A 167 -6.59 10.44 -20.56
CA LEU A 167 -5.37 11.23 -20.43
C LEU A 167 -4.11 10.41 -20.73
N ALA A 168 -4.01 9.19 -20.21
CA ALA A 168 -2.88 8.31 -20.46
C ALA A 168 -2.72 7.96 -21.95
N VAL A 169 -3.83 7.67 -22.64
CA VAL A 169 -3.84 7.39 -24.08
C VAL A 169 -3.42 8.62 -24.87
N ALA A 170 -3.91 9.82 -24.49
CA ALA A 170 -3.50 11.08 -25.11
C ALA A 170 -2.00 11.38 -24.89
N ALA A 171 -1.45 11.02 -23.72
CA ALA A 171 -0.02 11.16 -23.42
C ALA A 171 0.86 10.25 -24.28
N GLY A 172 0.42 9.00 -24.48
CA GLY A 172 1.17 7.97 -25.20
C GLY A 172 2.52 7.62 -24.56
N GLY A 173 3.36 6.93 -25.33
CA GLY A 173 4.77 6.68 -25.00
C GLY A 173 5.00 6.02 -23.62
N ALA A 174 6.01 6.50 -22.90
CA ALA A 174 6.37 5.96 -21.59
C ALA A 174 5.27 6.18 -20.54
N ILE A 175 4.53 7.29 -20.61
CA ILE A 175 3.43 7.60 -19.68
C ILE A 175 2.31 6.57 -19.80
N LEU A 176 1.86 6.26 -21.02
CA LEU A 176 0.82 5.24 -21.22
C LEU A 176 1.27 3.85 -20.73
N LYS A 177 2.54 3.49 -20.98
CA LYS A 177 3.09 2.21 -20.50
C LYS A 177 3.10 2.15 -18.98
N ALA A 178 3.62 3.19 -18.31
CA ALA A 178 3.62 3.27 -16.86
C ALA A 178 2.21 3.24 -16.29
N HIS A 179 1.27 4.04 -16.84
CA HIS A 179 -0.14 4.05 -16.44
C HIS A 179 -0.77 2.66 -16.51
N ASN A 180 -0.55 1.91 -17.60
CA ASN A 180 -1.11 0.55 -17.74
C ASN A 180 -0.53 -0.42 -16.70
N ILE A 181 0.76 -0.31 -16.36
CA ILE A 181 1.36 -1.14 -15.31
C ILE A 181 0.75 -0.76 -13.95
N LEU A 182 0.66 0.54 -13.64
CA LEU A 182 0.06 1.00 -12.38
C LEU A 182 -1.43 0.62 -12.27
N CYS A 183 -2.16 0.57 -13.39
CA CYS A 183 -3.53 0.06 -13.43
C CYS A 183 -3.62 -1.41 -12.99
N TRP A 184 -2.63 -2.24 -13.34
CA TRP A 184 -2.53 -3.62 -12.84
C TRP A 184 -2.10 -3.68 -11.37
N PHE A 185 -1.23 -2.79 -10.91
CA PHE A 185 -0.93 -2.69 -9.48
C PHE A 185 -2.18 -2.35 -8.67
N VAL A 186 -2.98 -1.40 -9.12
CA VAL A 186 -4.23 -1.10 -8.43
C VAL A 186 -5.19 -2.29 -8.53
N LEU A 187 -5.44 -2.88 -9.72
CA LEU A 187 -6.42 -3.96 -9.87
C LEU A 187 -6.04 -5.30 -9.21
N VAL A 188 -4.80 -5.73 -9.37
CA VAL A 188 -4.33 -7.05 -8.90
C VAL A 188 -3.45 -6.90 -7.67
N GLY A 189 -2.53 -5.92 -7.68
CA GLY A 189 -1.68 -5.66 -6.53
C GLY A 189 -2.49 -5.28 -5.29
N TRP A 190 -3.47 -4.38 -5.40
CA TRP A 190 -4.29 -4.00 -4.24
C TRP A 190 -5.34 -5.04 -3.88
N ALA A 191 -5.69 -5.98 -4.79
CA ALA A 191 -6.58 -7.10 -4.46
C ALA A 191 -6.00 -8.02 -3.38
N ILE A 192 -4.69 -7.95 -3.11
CA ILE A 192 -4.04 -8.64 -1.98
C ILE A 192 -4.64 -8.18 -0.64
N TYR A 193 -5.00 -6.89 -0.49
CA TYR A 193 -5.51 -6.36 0.78
C TYR A 193 -6.91 -6.88 1.13
N PRO A 194 -7.91 -6.91 0.21
CA PRO A 194 -9.17 -7.60 0.47
C PRO A 194 -8.99 -9.09 0.82
N VAL A 195 -7.98 -9.79 0.28
CA VAL A 195 -7.69 -11.17 0.69
C VAL A 195 -7.22 -11.22 2.14
N GLY A 196 -6.33 -10.31 2.54
CA GLY A 196 -5.93 -10.13 3.94
C GLY A 196 -7.12 -9.81 4.85
N TYR A 197 -8.01 -8.92 4.41
CA TYR A 197 -9.23 -8.58 5.14
C TYR A 197 -10.13 -9.80 5.38
N ILE A 198 -10.31 -10.65 4.35
CA ILE A 198 -11.09 -11.88 4.45
C ILE A 198 -10.44 -12.87 5.42
N LEU A 199 -9.11 -12.97 5.44
CA LEU A 199 -8.38 -13.78 6.41
C LEU A 199 -8.47 -13.23 7.84
N GLY A 200 -8.47 -11.91 7.98
CA GLY A 200 -8.41 -11.20 9.26
C GLY A 200 -9.73 -11.03 9.99
N THR A 201 -10.86 -11.28 9.33
CA THR A 201 -12.18 -10.98 9.86
C THR A 201 -13.08 -12.21 9.90
N GLU A 202 -13.86 -12.36 10.98
CA GLU A 202 -14.83 -13.45 11.14
C GLU A 202 -15.98 -13.34 10.11
N GLY A 203 -16.33 -12.12 9.73
CA GLY A 203 -17.33 -11.85 8.70
C GLY A 203 -16.87 -12.12 7.28
N GLY A 204 -15.55 -12.10 7.02
CA GLY A 204 -14.98 -12.30 5.70
C GLY A 204 -15.67 -11.47 4.61
N LEU A 205 -15.90 -12.11 3.45
CA LEU A 205 -16.79 -11.59 2.41
C LEU A 205 -18.07 -12.42 2.36
N PHE A 206 -19.18 -11.89 2.89
CA PHE A 206 -20.45 -12.61 3.05
C PHE A 206 -20.31 -13.92 3.85
N GLY A 207 -19.46 -13.92 4.88
CA GLY A 207 -19.17 -15.09 5.71
C GLY A 207 -18.10 -16.03 5.14
N MET A 208 -17.48 -15.69 3.99
CA MET A 208 -16.40 -16.49 3.42
C MET A 208 -15.18 -16.53 4.34
N GLN A 209 -14.73 -17.73 4.70
CA GLN A 209 -13.51 -17.96 5.47
C GLN A 209 -12.51 -18.76 4.63
N LEU A 210 -11.28 -18.27 4.53
CA LEU A 210 -10.21 -18.92 3.75
C LEU A 210 -9.37 -19.89 4.61
N VAL A 211 -9.34 -19.68 5.92
CA VAL A 211 -8.65 -20.52 6.90
C VAL A 211 -9.59 -20.70 8.09
N SER A 212 -9.78 -21.93 8.55
CA SER A 212 -10.75 -22.25 9.61
C SER A 212 -10.26 -21.95 11.01
N ASP A 213 -8.94 -22.06 11.26
CA ASP A 213 -8.34 -21.75 12.56
C ASP A 213 -8.13 -20.22 12.68
N PRO A 214 -8.76 -19.55 13.65
CA PRO A 214 -8.69 -18.09 13.76
C PRO A 214 -7.27 -17.55 13.94
N LYS A 215 -6.42 -18.28 14.66
CA LYS A 215 -5.03 -17.88 14.88
C LYS A 215 -4.21 -17.97 13.59
N ALA A 216 -4.28 -19.11 12.90
CA ALA A 216 -3.61 -19.29 11.62
C ALA A 216 -4.13 -18.32 10.54
N ALA A 217 -5.43 -17.96 10.59
CA ALA A 217 -6.02 -16.98 9.70
C ALA A 217 -5.41 -15.58 9.93
N GLN A 218 -5.28 -15.15 11.20
CA GLN A 218 -4.63 -13.89 11.57
C GLN A 218 -3.14 -13.85 11.18
N GLU A 219 -2.39 -14.92 11.45
CA GLU A 219 -0.98 -15.02 11.04
C GLU A 219 -0.83 -14.97 9.50
N SER A 220 -1.73 -15.65 8.78
CA SER A 220 -1.78 -15.62 7.32
C SER A 220 -2.10 -14.22 6.78
N MET A 221 -3.05 -13.51 7.41
CA MET A 221 -3.37 -12.12 7.08
C MET A 221 -2.12 -11.24 7.16
N ASP A 222 -1.35 -11.33 8.26
CA ASP A 222 -0.17 -10.51 8.44
C ASP A 222 0.90 -10.77 7.37
N VAL A 223 1.12 -12.05 7.02
CA VAL A 223 2.02 -12.43 5.92
C VAL A 223 1.52 -11.87 4.58
N VAL A 224 0.22 -11.98 4.30
CA VAL A 224 -0.40 -11.47 3.08
C VAL A 224 -0.24 -9.95 2.96
N TYR A 225 -0.52 -9.21 4.04
CA TYR A 225 -0.31 -7.76 4.08
C TYR A 225 1.17 -7.40 3.93
N ASN A 226 2.08 -8.16 4.54
CA ASN A 226 3.52 -7.92 4.43
C ASN A 226 4.03 -8.06 3.00
N ILE A 227 3.57 -9.08 2.29
CA ILE A 227 3.87 -9.29 0.88
C ILE A 227 3.22 -8.20 0.02
N GLY A 228 1.95 -7.89 0.28
CA GLY A 228 1.18 -6.88 -0.44
C GLY A 228 1.87 -5.52 -0.39
N ASP A 229 2.31 -5.09 0.78
CA ASP A 229 3.01 -3.82 0.94
C ASP A 229 4.35 -3.81 0.22
N ALA A 230 5.17 -4.86 0.35
CA ALA A 230 6.44 -4.97 -0.37
C ALA A 230 6.24 -4.80 -1.89
N ILE A 231 5.25 -5.49 -2.46
CA ILE A 231 4.91 -5.38 -3.89
C ILE A 231 4.40 -3.97 -4.20
N ASN A 232 3.37 -3.50 -3.50
CA ASN A 232 2.62 -2.31 -3.89
C ASN A 232 3.29 -0.99 -3.54
N LYS A 233 4.28 -0.97 -2.65
CA LYS A 233 5.02 0.25 -2.33
C LYS A 233 6.34 0.31 -3.10
N ILE A 234 7.15 -0.75 -3.02
CA ILE A 234 8.45 -0.81 -3.71
C ILE A 234 8.23 -0.95 -5.23
N GLY A 235 7.42 -1.92 -5.64
CA GLY A 235 7.12 -2.16 -7.05
C GLY A 235 6.46 -0.96 -7.72
N PHE A 236 5.50 -0.32 -7.05
CA PHE A 236 4.89 0.93 -7.54
C PHE A 236 5.95 2.01 -7.76
N GLY A 237 6.81 2.27 -6.77
CA GLY A 237 7.89 3.25 -6.90
C GLY A 237 8.88 2.92 -8.02
N LEU A 238 9.18 1.64 -8.25
CA LEU A 238 10.06 1.20 -9.34
C LEU A 238 9.46 1.46 -10.72
N VAL A 239 8.13 1.38 -10.87
CA VAL A 239 7.45 1.76 -12.13
C VAL A 239 7.62 3.25 -12.40
N ILE A 240 7.47 4.09 -11.38
CA ILE A 240 7.67 5.55 -11.47
C ILE A 240 9.12 5.90 -11.79
N TYR A 241 10.06 5.25 -11.09
CA TYR A 241 11.49 5.41 -11.36
C TYR A 241 11.84 5.03 -12.81
N ASN A 242 11.31 3.91 -13.32
CA ASN A 242 11.51 3.50 -14.70
C ASN A 242 10.87 4.49 -15.70
N LEU A 243 9.69 5.02 -15.40
CA LEU A 243 9.07 6.09 -16.19
C LEU A 243 9.99 7.31 -16.27
N ALA A 244 10.57 7.73 -15.13
CA ALA A 244 11.50 8.86 -15.07
C ALA A 244 12.74 8.61 -15.94
N ILE A 245 13.37 7.43 -15.85
CA ILE A 245 14.51 7.06 -16.70
C ILE A 245 14.15 7.12 -18.18
N GLN A 246 13.05 6.49 -18.59
CA GLN A 246 12.67 6.44 -20.00
C GLN A 246 12.31 7.82 -20.56
N SER A 247 11.85 8.72 -19.69
CA SER A 247 11.47 10.08 -20.07
C SER A 247 12.63 11.07 -20.07
N SER A 248 13.73 10.78 -19.37
CA SER A 248 14.96 11.59 -19.34
C SER A 248 16.00 11.18 -20.40
N LYS A 249 15.82 10.05 -21.10
CA LYS A 249 16.70 9.60 -22.20
C LYS A 249 16.39 10.27 -23.57
N LYS A 250 15.87 11.50 -23.57
CA LYS A 250 15.60 12.31 -24.76
C LYS A 250 16.24 13.67 -24.61
#